data_AF-A0A1G2RJQ9-F1
#
_entry.id   AF-A0A1G2RJQ9-F1
#
_cell.length_a   1.000
_cell.length_b   1.000
_cell.length_c   1.000
_cell.angle_alpha   90.00
_cell.angle_beta   90.00
_cell.angle_gamma   90.00
#
_symmetry.space_group_name_H-M   'P 1'
#
loop_
_entity.id
_entity.type
_entity.pdbx_description
1 polymer ?
#
loop_
_entity_poly.entity_id
_entity_poly.type
_entity_poly.pdbx_seq_one_letter_code
_entity_poly.pdbx_strand_id
1 'polypeptide(L)'
;MKYVFPSLALLLLLFPIAALALNLNLDYPKFLGGPDINQDQSLPAVIAWVYYTIVGISGLAAFAMIVYGGIQWLMSAANPSLASDAKDRIQNALLGLLLVLSSFILLEIINPGFTELNFPTL
;
A
#
# COMPACT_ATOMS: atom_id res chain seq x y z
N MET A 1 48.49 13.41 21.85
CA MET A 1 47.41 13.40 20.83
C MET A 1 47.55 12.32 19.74
N LYS A 2 48.57 11.44 19.76
CA LYS A 2 48.77 10.41 18.71
C LYS A 2 47.82 9.20 18.78
N TYR A 3 47.20 8.93 19.93
CA TYR A 3 46.35 7.73 20.13
C TYR A 3 44.83 8.02 20.08
N VAL A 4 44.42 9.29 20.10
CA VAL A 4 42.99 9.68 20.05
C VAL A 4 42.40 9.58 18.64
N PHE A 5 43.24 9.76 17.61
CA PHE A 5 42.84 9.64 16.21
C PHE A 5 42.45 8.20 15.81
N PRO A 6 43.26 7.14 16.12
CA PRO A 6 42.86 5.77 15.78
C PRO A 6 41.66 5.28 16.60
N SER A 7 41.50 5.71 17.87
CA SER A 7 40.33 5.35 18.66
C SER A 7 39.03 5.98 18.13
N LEU A 8 39.10 7.21 17.63
CA LEU A 8 37.94 7.88 17.02
C LEU A 8 37.57 7.25 15.67
N ALA A 9 38.56 6.87 14.85
CA ALA A 9 38.33 6.16 13.59
C ALA A 9 37.72 4.78 13.79
N LEU A 10 38.14 4.06 14.84
CA LEU A 10 37.55 2.76 15.20
C LEU A 10 36.09 2.91 15.64
N LEU A 11 35.77 3.95 16.42
CA LEU A 11 34.39 4.25 16.82
C LEU A 11 33.50 4.59 15.60
N LEU A 12 34.03 5.35 14.64
CA LEU A 12 33.32 5.73 13.42
C LEU A 12 33.04 4.53 12.49
N LEU A 13 33.95 3.56 12.46
CA LEU A 13 33.79 2.30 11.71
C LEU A 13 32.81 1.31 12.39
N LEU A 14 32.58 1.44 13.70
CA LEU A 14 31.61 0.63 14.45
C LEU A 14 30.18 1.21 14.39
N PHE A 15 30.04 2.51 14.09
CA PHE A 15 28.76 3.18 13.95
C PHE A 15 27.82 2.58 12.87
N PRO A 16 28.28 2.20 11.65
CA PRO A 16 27.43 1.55 10.66
C PRO A 16 26.92 0.17 11.09
N ILE A 17 27.69 -0.56 11.92
CA ILE A 17 27.30 -1.89 12.42
C ILE A 17 26.16 -1.75 13.44
N ALA A 18 26.20 -0.69 14.26
CA ALA A 18 25.12 -0.37 15.19
C ALA A 18 23.84 0.11 14.48
N ALA A 19 23.97 0.84 13.36
CA ALA A 19 22.84 1.27 12.54
C ALA A 19 22.13 0.09 11.84
N LEU A 20 22.89 -0.94 11.43
CA LEU A 20 22.35 -2.16 10.81
C LEU A 20 21.66 -3.11 11.81
N ALA A 21 21.81 -2.89 13.12
CA ALA A 21 21.25 -3.73 14.18
C ALA A 21 19.94 -3.19 14.78
N LEU A 22 19.39 -2.09 14.23
CA LEU A 22 18.08 -1.59 14.64
C LEU A 22 16.99 -2.54 14.09
N ASN A 23 16.71 -3.61 14.83
CA ASN A 23 15.48 -4.38 14.63
C ASN A 23 14.31 -3.52 15.12
N LEU A 24 13.76 -2.71 14.22
CA LEU A 24 12.45 -2.11 14.45
C LEU A 24 11.44 -3.27 14.43
N ASN A 25 11.08 -3.76 15.63
CA ASN A 25 10.01 -4.73 15.84
C ASN A 25 8.65 -4.06 15.56
N LEU A 26 8.47 -3.70 14.29
CA LEU A 26 7.27 -3.16 13.72
C LEU A 26 6.44 -4.36 13.30
N ASP A 27 5.46 -4.68 14.14
CA ASP A 27 4.49 -5.72 13.88
C ASP A 27 3.48 -5.14 12.87
N TYR A 28 3.68 -5.47 11.60
CA TYR A 28 2.86 -4.95 10.51
C TYR A 28 1.61 -5.84 10.34
N PRO A 29 0.41 -5.25 10.40
CA PRO A 29 -0.81 -5.99 10.14
C PRO A 29 -0.83 -6.54 8.71
N LYS A 30 -1.26 -7.80 8.58
CA LYS A 30 -1.42 -8.47 7.29
C LYS A 30 -2.71 -8.02 6.64
N PHE A 31 -2.60 -7.25 5.56
CA PHE A 31 -3.73 -6.86 4.73
C PHE A 31 -3.87 -7.81 3.55
N LEU A 32 -5.12 -8.00 3.07
CA LEU A 32 -5.49 -8.99 2.06
C LEU A 32 -4.48 -9.08 0.90
N GLY A 33 -3.80 -10.23 0.79
CA GLY A 33 -2.93 -10.58 -0.35
C GLY A 33 -1.55 -9.92 -0.38
N GLY A 34 -1.19 -9.07 0.60
CA GLY A 34 0.13 -8.45 0.66
C GLY A 34 1.24 -9.34 1.24
N PRO A 35 2.52 -9.08 0.92
CA PRO A 35 3.65 -9.83 1.46
C PRO A 35 3.81 -9.63 2.98
N ASP A 36 4.23 -10.68 3.68
CA ASP A 36 4.50 -10.62 5.12
C ASP A 36 5.87 -10.00 5.39
N ILE A 37 5.88 -8.71 5.72
CA ILE A 37 7.12 -7.95 5.97
C ILE A 37 7.63 -8.07 7.42
N ASN A 38 7.00 -8.92 8.25
CA ASN A 38 7.48 -9.17 9.61
C ASN A 38 8.73 -10.05 9.66
N GLN A 39 9.00 -10.81 8.58
CA GLN A 39 10.18 -11.68 8.47
C GLN A 39 11.25 -11.14 7.51
N ASP A 40 10.87 -10.26 6.57
CA ASP A 40 11.80 -9.57 5.67
C ASP A 40 11.34 -8.12 5.44
N GLN A 41 12.10 -7.17 6.01
CA GLN A 41 11.89 -5.73 5.88
C GLN A 41 12.72 -5.13 4.74
N SER A 42 13.01 -5.90 3.69
CA SER A 42 13.67 -5.38 2.49
C SER A 42 12.84 -4.24 1.86
N LEU A 43 13.53 -3.23 1.32
CA LEU A 43 12.90 -2.06 0.71
C LEU A 43 11.81 -2.42 -0.33
N PRO A 44 12.00 -3.43 -1.21
CA PRO A 44 10.97 -3.86 -2.15
C PRO A 44 9.73 -4.45 -1.46
N ALA A 45 9.94 -5.24 -0.39
CA ALA A 45 8.85 -5.89 0.33
C ALA A 45 7.97 -4.86 1.06
N VAL A 46 8.58 -3.84 1.66
CA VAL A 46 7.86 -2.72 2.30
C VAL A 46 7.05 -1.92 1.28
N ILE A 47 7.63 -1.63 0.10
CA ILE A 47 6.92 -0.91 -0.98
C ILE A 47 5.71 -1.73 -1.46
N ALA A 48 5.89 -3.03 -1.64
CA ALA A 48 4.80 -3.93 -2.02
C ALA A 48 3.69 -3.94 -0.96
N TRP A 49 4.03 -4.12 0.32
CA TRP A 49 3.05 -4.11 1.41
C TRP A 49 2.22 -2.82 1.48
N VAL A 50 2.87 -1.65 1.33
CA VAL A 50 2.17 -0.35 1.28
C VAL A 50 1.22 -0.30 0.09
N TYR A 51 1.65 -0.78 -1.08
CA TYR A 51 0.83 -0.80 -2.28
C TYR A 51 -0.45 -1.63 -2.10
N TYR A 52 -0.34 -2.89 -1.63
CA TYR A 52 -1.51 -3.75 -1.39
C TYR A 52 -2.48 -3.14 -0.37
N THR A 53 -1.94 -2.47 0.66
CA THR A 53 -2.75 -1.78 1.68
C THR A 53 -3.56 -0.64 1.07
N ILE A 54 -2.96 0.18 0.21
CA ILE A 54 -3.65 1.29 -0.49
C ILE A 54 -4.72 0.75 -1.44
N VAL A 55 -4.43 -0.33 -2.17
CA VAL A 55 -5.40 -0.99 -3.05
C VAL A 55 -6.61 -1.47 -2.26
N GLY A 56 -6.40 -2.13 -1.11
CA GLY A 56 -7.48 -2.57 -0.24
C GLY A 56 -8.36 -1.43 0.29
N ILE A 57 -7.72 -0.35 0.77
CA ILE A 57 -8.44 0.84 1.29
C ILE A 57 -9.22 1.54 0.18
N SER A 58 -8.63 1.69 -1.00
CA SER A 58 -9.30 2.35 -2.13
C SER A 58 -10.52 1.56 -2.62
N GLY A 59 -10.49 0.23 -2.59
CA GLY A 59 -11.66 -0.61 -2.87
C GLY A 59 -12.82 -0.33 -1.89
N LEU A 60 -12.53 -0.25 -0.60
CA LEU A 60 -13.53 0.10 0.42
C LEU A 60 -14.06 1.52 0.25
N ALA A 61 -13.19 2.48 -0.06
CA ALA A 61 -13.58 3.87 -0.32
C ALA A 61 -14.47 3.99 -1.55
N ALA A 62 -14.15 3.28 -2.64
CA ALA A 62 -14.97 3.23 -3.84
C ALA A 62 -16.36 2.67 -3.54
N PHE A 63 -16.43 1.57 -2.78
CA PHE A 63 -17.70 1.00 -2.34
C PHE A 63 -18.55 2.02 -1.54
N ALA A 64 -17.94 2.71 -0.56
CA ALA A 64 -18.64 3.73 0.23
C ALA A 64 -19.17 4.88 -0.65
N MET A 65 -18.39 5.34 -1.62
CA MET A 65 -18.79 6.40 -2.56
C MET A 65 -19.93 5.97 -3.49
N ILE A 66 -19.93 4.72 -3.95
CA ILE A 66 -21.03 4.15 -4.75
C ILE A 66 -22.32 4.09 -3.92
N VAL A 67 -22.25 3.63 -2.67
CA VAL A 67 -23.42 3.57 -1.77
C VAL A 67 -23.96 4.98 -1.50
N TYR A 68 -23.09 5.94 -1.20
CA TYR A 68 -23.49 7.33 -0.97
C TYR A 68 -24.12 7.94 -2.23
N GLY A 69 -23.51 7.75 -3.40
CA GLY A 69 -24.06 8.21 -4.68
C GLY A 69 -25.39 7.56 -5.02
N GLY A 70 -25.56 6.27 -4.70
CA GLY A 70 -26.83 5.55 -4.88
C GLY A 70 -27.95 6.10 -4.00
N ILE A 71 -27.65 6.39 -2.72
CA ILE A 71 -28.62 7.03 -1.80
C ILE A 71 -28.98 8.43 -2.30
N GLN A 72 -27.98 9.23 -2.70
CA GLN A 72 -28.21 10.57 -3.25
C GLN A 72 -29.09 10.52 -4.50
N TRP A 73 -28.87 9.55 -5.38
CA TRP A 73 -29.68 9.35 -6.59
C TRP A 73 -31.14 9.01 -6.24
N LEU A 74 -31.36 8.11 -5.28
CA LEU A 74 -32.71 7.75 -4.81
C LEU A 74 -33.44 8.93 -4.15
N MET A 75 -32.72 9.79 -3.42
CA MET A 75 -33.29 10.98 -2.77
C MET A 75 -33.55 12.14 -3.74
N SER A 76 -33.08 12.07 -4.99
CA SER A 76 -33.17 13.16 -5.97
C SER A 76 -34.55 13.29 -6.64
N ALA A 77 -35.60 12.70 -6.08
CA ALA A 77 -36.93 12.37 -6.63
C ALA A 77 -37.62 13.38 -7.58
N ALA A 78 -37.22 14.66 -7.62
CA ALA A 78 -37.71 15.64 -8.58
C ALA A 78 -36.67 16.67 -9.08
N ASN A 79 -35.39 16.57 -8.67
CA ASN A 79 -34.36 17.54 -9.07
C ASN A 79 -33.35 16.89 -10.05
N PRO A 80 -33.43 17.22 -11.36
CA PRO A 80 -32.54 16.65 -12.36
C PRO A 80 -31.06 17.01 -12.15
N SER A 81 -30.76 18.15 -11.48
CA SER A 81 -29.39 18.51 -11.13
C SER A 81 -28.79 17.53 -10.12
N LEU A 82 -29.53 17.22 -9.06
CA LEU A 82 -29.06 16.30 -8.01
C LEU A 82 -28.91 14.87 -8.54
N ALA A 83 -29.78 14.47 -9.48
CA ALA A 83 -29.68 13.19 -10.15
C ALA A 83 -28.44 13.09 -11.06
N SER A 84 -28.09 14.19 -11.76
CA SER A 84 -26.86 14.28 -12.55
C SER A 84 -25.63 14.19 -11.66
N ASP A 85 -25.56 14.99 -10.59
CA ASP A 85 -24.43 15.01 -9.67
C ASP A 85 -24.20 13.65 -9.00
N ALA A 86 -25.27 12.94 -8.64
CA ALA A 86 -25.19 11.61 -8.08
C ALA A 86 -24.62 10.59 -9.09
N LYS A 87 -25.02 10.70 -10.36
CA LYS A 87 -24.53 9.84 -11.44
C LYS A 87 -23.05 10.11 -11.73
N ASP A 88 -22.64 11.38 -11.74
CA ASP A 88 -21.24 11.79 -11.91
C ASP A 88 -20.37 11.27 -10.75
N ARG A 89 -20.87 11.32 -9.51
CA ARG A 89 -20.19 10.73 -8.35
C ARG A 89 -19.99 9.23 -8.49
N ILE A 90 -21.01 8.49 -8.92
CA ILE A 90 -20.91 7.04 -9.14
C ILE A 90 -19.91 6.75 -10.27
N GLN A 91 -19.95 7.50 -11.38
CA GLN A 91 -19.00 7.34 -12.48
C GLN A 91 -17.57 7.61 -12.04
N ASN A 92 -17.33 8.68 -11.28
CA ASN A 92 -16.01 8.99 -10.74
C ASN A 92 -15.50 7.91 -9.77
N ALA A 93 -16.37 7.36 -8.92
CA ALA A 93 -16.03 6.25 -8.04
C ALA A 93 -15.67 4.98 -8.83
N LEU A 94 -16.41 4.67 -9.89
CA LEU A 94 -16.13 3.54 -10.77
C LEU A 94 -14.83 3.72 -11.56
N LEU A 95 -14.55 4.92 -12.07
CA LEU A 95 -13.30 5.23 -12.75
C LEU A 95 -12.10 5.13 -11.80
N GLY A 96 -12.24 5.60 -10.56
CA GLY A 96 -11.21 5.43 -9.52
C GLY A 96 -10.95 3.95 -9.22
N LEU A 97 -12.01 3.16 -9.06
CA LEU A 97 -11.89 1.72 -8.85
C LEU A 97 -11.24 1.00 -10.04
N LEU A 98 -11.64 1.36 -11.26
CA LEU A 98 -11.06 0.82 -12.49
C LEU A 98 -9.57 1.13 -12.60
N LEU A 99 -9.15 2.34 -12.21
CA LEU A 99 -7.76 2.75 -12.20
C LEU A 99 -6.93 1.92 -11.21
N VAL A 100 -7.46 1.69 -10.01
CA VAL A 100 -6.83 0.81 -9.00
C VAL A 100 -6.71 -0.62 -9.50
N LEU A 101 -7.80 -1.19 -10.06
CA LEU A 101 -7.79 -2.54 -10.63
C LEU A 101 -6.83 -2.67 -11.82
N SER A 102 -6.76 -1.66 -12.68
CA SER A 102 -5.83 -1.62 -13.80
C SER A 102 -4.39 -1.58 -13.30
N SER A 103 -4.11 -0.84 -12.22
CA SER A 103 -2.80 -0.83 -11.59
C SER A 103 -2.40 -2.20 -11.03
N PHE A 104 -3.36 -2.95 -10.47
CA PHE A 104 -3.13 -4.31 -9.99
C PHE A 104 -2.76 -5.25 -11.15
N ILE A 105 -3.51 -5.19 -12.24
CA ILE A 105 -3.24 -6.00 -13.45
C ILE A 105 -1.87 -5.66 -14.05
N LEU A 106 -1.47 -4.39 -14.05
CA LEU A 106 -0.14 -3.98 -14.53
C LEU A 106 1.00 -4.60 -13.69
N LEU A 107 0.82 -4.76 -12.39
CA LEU A 107 1.82 -5.42 -11.54
C LEU A 107 1.94 -6.91 -11.83
N GLU A 108 0.81 -7.59 -12.05
CA GLU A 108 0.76 -8.99 -12.48
C GLU A 108 1.56 -9.19 -13.78
N ILE A 109 1.41 -8.27 -14.74
CA ILE A 109 2.08 -8.33 -16.05
C ILE A 109 3.58 -8.08 -15.93
N ILE A 110 4.00 -7.14 -15.08
CA ILE A 110 5.42 -6.78 -14.92
C ILE A 110 6.18 -7.85 -14.14
N ASN A 111 5.57 -8.44 -13.11
CA ASN A 111 6.16 -9.56 -12.38
C ASN A 111 5.07 -10.37 -11.66
N PRO A 112 4.71 -11.57 -12.18
CA PRO A 112 3.72 -12.43 -11.53
C PRO A 112 4.19 -12.93 -10.16
N GLY A 113 5.48 -12.82 -9.82
CA GLY A 113 6.03 -13.19 -8.50
C GLY A 113 5.52 -12.33 -7.33
N PHE A 114 4.80 -11.22 -7.59
CA PHE A 114 4.09 -10.50 -6.53
C PHE A 114 2.69 -11.07 -6.23
N THR A 115 2.12 -11.84 -7.16
CA THR A 115 0.81 -12.51 -7.02
C THR A 115 0.95 -14.02 -6.82
N GLU A 116 2.02 -14.63 -7.34
CA GLU A 116 2.40 -16.01 -7.07
C GLU A 116 3.07 -16.13 -5.70
N LEU A 117 2.27 -16.50 -4.69
CA LEU A 117 2.75 -16.94 -3.38
C LEU A 117 3.42 -18.33 -3.51
N ASN A 118 4.61 -18.38 -4.12
CA ASN A 118 5.50 -19.52 -3.97
C ASN A 118 6.16 -19.40 -2.59
N PHE A 119 5.54 -20.01 -1.57
CA PHE A 119 6.25 -20.30 -0.33
C PHE A 119 7.29 -21.37 -0.64
N PRO A 120 8.60 -21.07 -0.59
CA PRO A 120 9.58 -22.14 -0.60
C PRO A 120 9.38 -22.95 0.68
N THR A 121 8.69 -24.08 0.57
CA THR A 121 8.89 -25.16 1.52
C THR A 121 10.28 -25.70 1.25
N LEU A 122 11.24 -25.31 2.10
CA LEU A 122 12.29 -26.11 2.75
C LEU A 122 13.25 -25.17 3.48
#